data_AF-A0A0A7LAF7-F1
#
_entry.id   AF-A0A0A7LAF7-F1
#
_cell.length_a   1.000
_cell.length_b   1.000
_cell.length_c   1.000
_cell.angle_alpha   90.00
_cell.angle_beta   90.00
_cell.angle_gamma   90.00
#
_symmetry.space_group_name_H-M   'P 1'
#
loop_
_entity.id
_entity.type
_entity.pdbx_description
1 polymer ?
#
loop_
_entity_poly.entity_id
_entity_poly.type
_entity_poly.pdbx_seq_one_letter_code
_entity_poly.pdbx_strand_id
1 'polypeptide(L)'
;MKVKNMTAYKRQFYPGASSPAKNRRRYMDPKVKLKKIRDVSMDDVVRLMGHRNPGEDYKSIHPPIQEGKEPNCPIRKLVEPIDGAKHGDRIRYIQFTDSVYFAPISPYQRAWMYLSRERGVDTGTLSGRQIIEVRERDLERMAKELIDNETFDPALTGIRGATVHGHACRLDENGLMFDAWQRYVWDDKKKEVVYVKDQVAVPLDRKIYVGKPASMADLKKRTTIFRADGVDMRDDKEVTAYGLRIHKLRTLGGYQPFNVKDV
;
A
#
# COMPACT_ATOMS: atom_id res chain seq x y z
N MET A 1 -18.03 0.32 44.60
CA MET A 1 -16.80 0.66 43.86
C MET A 1 -17.21 1.26 42.53
N LYS A 2 -17.02 2.58 42.33
CA LYS A 2 -17.29 3.22 41.03
C LYS A 2 -16.16 2.82 40.07
N VAL A 3 -16.49 2.06 39.02
CA VAL A 3 -15.57 1.74 37.93
C VAL A 3 -15.15 3.07 37.29
N LYS A 4 -13.89 3.46 37.50
CA LYS A 4 -13.28 4.62 36.86
C LYS A 4 -13.37 4.37 35.34
N ASN A 5 -14.08 5.24 34.61
CA ASN A 5 -14.13 5.19 33.15
C ASN A 5 -12.69 5.07 32.61
N MET A 6 -12.30 3.87 32.15
CA MET A 6 -11.06 3.72 31.41
C MET A 6 -11.23 4.50 30.12
N THR A 7 -10.51 5.60 29.98
CA THR A 7 -10.47 6.35 28.73
C THR A 7 -10.05 5.40 27.62
N ALA A 8 -10.93 5.17 26.64
CA ALA A 8 -10.64 4.28 25.52
C ALA A 8 -9.35 4.73 24.81
N TYR A 9 -8.48 3.79 24.48
CA TYR A 9 -7.21 4.10 23.82
C TYR A 9 -7.44 4.77 22.46
N LYS A 10 -6.87 5.97 22.28
CA LYS A 10 -6.91 6.72 21.02
C LYS A 10 -5.58 6.55 20.27
N ARG A 11 -5.61 5.79 19.17
CA ARG A 11 -4.46 5.62 18.26
C ARG A 11 -4.00 6.98 17.72
N GLN A 12 -2.68 7.19 17.72
CA GLN A 12 -2.05 8.43 17.25
C GLN A 12 -1.37 8.28 15.86
N PHE A 13 -1.09 7.04 15.45
CA PHE A 13 -0.51 6.63 14.15
C PHE A 13 0.92 7.12 13.85
N TYR A 14 1.17 8.44 13.76
CA TYR A 14 2.45 8.99 13.33
C TYR A 14 2.66 10.42 13.91
N PRO A 15 3.88 10.80 14.37
CA PRO A 15 4.16 12.14 14.90
C PRO A 15 4.23 13.21 13.79
N GLY A 16 4.18 14.49 14.17
CA GLY A 16 4.48 15.62 13.27
C GLY A 16 3.30 16.48 12.87
N ALA A 17 3.54 17.75 12.58
CA ALA A 17 2.50 18.72 12.22
C ALA A 17 2.42 19.04 10.71
N SER A 18 3.42 18.62 9.94
CA SER A 18 3.52 18.87 8.50
C SER A 18 2.45 18.15 7.67
N SER A 19 2.28 18.55 6.40
CA SER A 19 1.36 17.86 5.49
C SER A 19 1.73 16.39 5.26
N PRO A 20 3.01 15.98 5.02
CA PRO A 20 3.32 14.56 4.89
C PRO A 20 3.01 13.78 6.16
N ALA A 21 3.29 14.32 7.36
CA ALA A 21 2.94 13.68 8.63
C ALA A 21 1.42 13.49 8.81
N LYS A 22 0.62 14.52 8.48
CA LYS A 22 -0.84 14.44 8.48
C LYS A 22 -1.36 13.39 7.50
N ASN A 23 -0.80 13.33 6.29
CA ASN A 23 -1.17 12.34 5.28
C ASN A 23 -0.81 10.91 5.72
N ARG A 24 0.34 10.71 6.36
CA ARG A 24 0.74 9.42 6.95
C ARG A 24 -0.29 8.93 7.98
N ARG A 25 -0.70 9.79 8.91
CA ARG A 25 -1.77 9.44 9.89
C ARG A 25 -3.08 9.11 9.20
N ARG A 26 -3.49 9.97 8.27
CA ARG A 26 -4.74 9.84 7.51
C ARG A 26 -4.82 8.51 6.77
N TYR A 27 -3.76 8.12 6.07
CA TYR A 27 -3.72 6.83 5.38
C TYR A 27 -3.67 5.65 6.33
N MET A 28 -3.07 5.75 7.52
CA MET A 28 -3.11 4.65 8.49
C MET A 28 -4.44 4.51 9.24
N ASP A 29 -5.26 5.55 9.34
CA ASP A 29 -6.48 5.54 10.13
C ASP A 29 -7.67 4.88 9.41
N PRO A 30 -8.12 3.66 9.81
CA PRO A 30 -9.23 2.97 9.16
C PRO A 30 -10.56 3.73 9.24
N LYS A 31 -10.70 4.72 10.14
CA LYS A 31 -11.89 5.57 10.22
C LYS A 31 -11.96 6.62 9.11
N VAL A 32 -10.83 6.93 8.49
CA VAL A 32 -10.78 7.82 7.34
C VAL A 32 -11.06 7.02 6.08
N LYS A 33 -12.12 7.39 5.36
CA LYS A 33 -12.41 6.87 4.03
C LYS A 33 -11.46 7.48 3.00
N LEU A 34 -10.75 6.62 2.26
CA LEU A 34 -9.90 7.05 1.16
C LEU A 34 -10.78 7.53 -0.01
N LYS A 35 -10.39 8.62 -0.66
CA LYS A 35 -11.11 9.22 -1.77
C LYS A 35 -10.96 8.32 -3.00
N LYS A 36 -12.07 7.82 -3.52
CA LYS A 36 -12.15 7.19 -4.85
C LYS A 36 -11.93 8.26 -5.92
N ILE A 37 -10.94 8.07 -6.79
CA ILE A 37 -10.57 9.02 -7.86
C ILE A 37 -10.90 8.46 -9.25
N ARG A 38 -10.98 7.13 -9.37
CA ARG A 38 -11.30 6.41 -10.61
C ARG A 38 -12.09 5.14 -10.30
N ASP A 39 -12.55 4.46 -11.36
CA ASP A 39 -13.27 3.19 -11.24
C ASP A 39 -12.81 2.23 -12.35
N VAL A 40 -11.81 1.42 -12.06
CA VAL A 40 -11.34 0.37 -12.95
C VAL A 40 -12.22 -0.87 -12.75
N SER A 41 -12.69 -1.48 -13.84
CA SER A 41 -13.55 -2.67 -13.74
C SER A 41 -12.81 -3.81 -12.99
N MET A 42 -13.53 -4.65 -12.25
CA MET A 42 -12.88 -5.76 -11.53
C MET A 42 -12.17 -6.70 -12.51
N ASP A 43 -12.79 -6.97 -13.66
CA ASP A 43 -12.19 -7.74 -14.74
C ASP A 43 -10.87 -7.15 -15.26
N ASP A 44 -10.75 -5.82 -15.29
CA ASP A 44 -9.49 -5.16 -15.64
C ASP A 44 -8.47 -5.23 -14.51
N VAL A 45 -8.89 -5.13 -13.25
CA VAL A 45 -8.00 -5.34 -12.10
C VAL A 45 -7.41 -6.75 -12.13
N VAL A 46 -8.23 -7.76 -12.37
CA VAL A 46 -7.79 -9.16 -12.51
C VAL A 46 -6.79 -9.32 -13.67
N ARG A 47 -7.07 -8.72 -14.82
CA ARG A 47 -6.14 -8.69 -15.97
C ARG A 47 -4.81 -8.00 -15.64
N LEU A 48 -4.83 -6.85 -14.96
CA LEU A 48 -3.62 -6.15 -14.53
C LEU A 48 -2.79 -6.96 -13.54
N MET A 49 -3.46 -7.72 -12.66
CA MET A 49 -2.82 -8.61 -11.71
C MET A 49 -2.20 -9.84 -12.41
N GLY A 50 -2.79 -10.35 -13.48
CA GLY A 50 -2.20 -11.40 -14.33
C GLY A 50 -2.12 -12.78 -13.67
N HIS A 51 -2.98 -13.05 -12.68
CA HIS A 51 -2.94 -14.32 -11.92
C HIS A 51 -3.90 -15.37 -12.48
N ARG A 52 -5.07 -14.93 -12.93
CA ARG A 52 -6.15 -15.74 -13.48
C ARG A 52 -6.90 -14.94 -14.54
N ASN A 53 -7.73 -15.58 -15.34
CA ASN A 53 -8.63 -14.88 -16.25
C ASN A 53 -9.90 -14.41 -15.52
N PRO A 54 -10.50 -13.28 -15.91
CA PRO A 54 -11.83 -12.91 -15.44
C PRO A 54 -12.85 -14.00 -15.77
N GLY A 55 -13.72 -14.32 -14.79
CA GLY A 55 -14.65 -15.44 -14.87
C GLY A 55 -14.05 -16.83 -14.56
N GLU A 56 -12.72 -16.96 -14.46
CA GLU A 56 -12.10 -18.21 -13.98
C GLU A 56 -12.31 -18.35 -12.46
N ASP A 57 -12.66 -19.56 -12.01
CA ASP A 57 -12.77 -19.88 -10.60
C ASP A 57 -11.45 -19.65 -9.84
N TYR A 58 -11.56 -19.29 -8.56
CA TYR A 58 -10.39 -19.19 -7.69
C TYR A 58 -9.76 -20.57 -7.49
N LYS A 59 -8.44 -20.65 -7.68
CA LYS A 59 -7.69 -21.90 -7.46
C LYS A 59 -7.34 -22.05 -6.00
N SER A 60 -7.51 -23.25 -5.47
CA SER A 60 -7.19 -23.56 -4.08
C SER A 60 -5.78 -24.12 -3.92
N ILE A 61 -5.11 -23.79 -2.82
CA ILE A 61 -3.83 -24.38 -2.38
C ILE A 61 -4.01 -25.45 -1.30
N HIS A 62 -5.18 -25.46 -0.64
CA HIS A 62 -5.61 -26.51 0.27
C HIS A 62 -7.14 -26.61 0.27
N PRO A 63 -7.74 -27.71 0.78
CA PRO A 63 -9.18 -27.83 0.91
C PRO A 63 -9.78 -26.71 1.79
N PRO A 64 -11.08 -26.39 1.66
CA PRO A 64 -11.78 -25.48 2.55
C PRO A 64 -11.56 -25.80 4.03
N ILE A 65 -11.46 -24.78 4.89
CA ILE A 65 -11.16 -24.96 6.32
C ILE A 65 -12.24 -25.80 7.03
N GLN A 66 -13.49 -25.76 6.56
CA GLN A 66 -14.60 -26.55 7.11
C GLN A 66 -14.41 -28.06 6.92
N GLU A 67 -13.64 -28.47 5.91
CA GLU A 67 -13.29 -29.88 5.66
C GLU A 67 -12.06 -30.32 6.50
N GLY A 68 -11.41 -29.38 7.18
CA GLY A 68 -10.22 -29.62 7.98
C GLY A 68 -10.50 -30.44 9.23
N LYS A 69 -9.68 -31.48 9.46
CA LYS A 69 -9.68 -32.27 10.70
C LYS A 69 -8.73 -31.72 11.75
N GLU A 70 -8.57 -30.40 11.79
CA GLU A 70 -7.59 -29.78 12.68
C GLU A 70 -8.00 -29.95 14.15
N PRO A 71 -7.04 -30.25 15.06
CA PRO A 71 -7.34 -30.44 16.47
C PRO A 71 -7.95 -29.18 17.08
N ASN A 72 -8.67 -29.35 18.19
CA ASN A 72 -9.25 -28.23 18.92
C ASN A 72 -8.16 -27.24 19.36
N CYS A 73 -8.27 -25.98 18.93
CA CYS A 73 -7.33 -24.90 19.29
C CYS A 73 -8.12 -23.66 19.75
N PRO A 74 -8.01 -23.24 21.02
CA PRO A 74 -8.75 -22.09 21.54
C PRO A 74 -8.37 -20.78 20.83
N ILE A 75 -7.10 -20.61 20.44
CA ILE A 75 -6.66 -19.41 19.72
C ILE A 75 -7.26 -19.34 18.31
N ARG A 76 -7.30 -20.46 17.57
CA ARG A 76 -7.90 -20.50 16.23
C ARG A 76 -9.38 -20.11 16.24
N LYS A 77 -10.11 -20.50 17.29
CA LYS A 77 -11.53 -20.15 17.48
C LYS A 77 -11.80 -18.67 17.74
N LEU A 78 -10.80 -17.92 18.22
CA LEU A 78 -10.92 -16.48 18.48
C LEU A 78 -10.66 -15.62 17.23
N VAL A 79 -9.98 -16.18 16.20
CA VAL A 79 -9.52 -15.43 15.04
C VAL A 79 -10.32 -15.83 13.80
N GLU A 80 -11.24 -14.96 13.39
CA GLU A 80 -12.08 -15.20 12.20
C GLU A 80 -11.22 -15.23 10.92
N PRO A 81 -11.22 -16.31 10.12
CA PRO A 81 -10.47 -16.34 8.86
C PRO A 81 -11.07 -15.34 7.84
N ILE A 82 -10.21 -14.77 6.98
CA ILE A 82 -10.67 -14.05 5.78
C ILE A 82 -11.30 -15.02 4.78
N ASP A 83 -12.11 -14.53 3.85
CA ASP A 83 -12.95 -15.40 3.02
C ASP A 83 -12.13 -16.31 2.11
N GLY A 84 -11.03 -15.82 1.53
CA GLY A 84 -10.14 -16.65 0.73
C GLY A 84 -9.43 -17.72 1.56
N ALA A 85 -9.20 -17.50 2.85
CA ALA A 85 -8.66 -18.53 3.74
C ALA A 85 -9.69 -19.65 3.98
N LYS A 86 -10.97 -19.30 4.20
CA LYS A 86 -12.06 -20.27 4.38
C LYS A 86 -12.19 -21.24 3.21
N HIS A 87 -12.02 -20.74 1.99
CA HIS A 87 -12.14 -21.52 0.75
C HIS A 87 -10.80 -22.13 0.28
N GLY A 88 -9.72 -21.84 1.00
CA GLY A 88 -8.39 -22.34 0.68
C GLY A 88 -7.77 -21.77 -0.59
N ASP A 89 -8.20 -20.58 -1.03
CA ASP A 89 -7.64 -19.87 -2.18
C ASP A 89 -6.12 -19.77 -2.09
N ARG A 90 -5.42 -19.89 -3.21
CA ARG A 90 -3.97 -19.63 -3.23
C ARG A 90 -3.63 -18.20 -2.81
N ILE A 91 -2.40 -18.02 -2.33
CA ILE A 91 -1.83 -16.71 -2.01
C ILE A 91 -1.24 -16.12 -3.29
N ARG A 92 -1.59 -14.88 -3.61
CA ARG A 92 -1.06 -14.12 -4.75
C ARG A 92 -0.63 -12.73 -4.29
N TYR A 93 -0.14 -11.91 -5.21
CA TYR A 93 0.42 -10.61 -4.89
C TYR A 93 0.00 -9.48 -5.82
N ILE A 94 -0.02 -8.25 -5.31
CA ILE A 94 0.08 -7.05 -6.16
C ILE A 94 1.26 -6.23 -5.65
N GLN A 95 2.04 -5.69 -6.57
CA GLN A 95 3.24 -4.93 -6.24
C GLN A 95 3.23 -3.57 -6.93
N PHE A 96 3.52 -2.53 -6.15
CA PHE A 96 3.59 -1.14 -6.60
C PHE A 96 5.01 -0.61 -6.53
N THR A 97 5.34 0.28 -7.45
CA THR A 97 6.52 1.15 -7.40
C THR A 97 6.02 2.58 -7.30
N ASP A 98 6.48 3.34 -6.32
CA ASP A 98 6.05 4.73 -6.09
C ASP A 98 7.21 5.70 -6.34
N SER A 99 7.02 6.67 -7.22
CA SER A 99 8.02 7.67 -7.55
C SER A 99 8.40 8.53 -6.33
N VAL A 100 9.70 8.80 -6.18
CA VAL A 100 10.19 9.77 -5.19
C VAL A 100 9.77 11.20 -5.54
N TYR A 101 9.20 11.47 -6.71
CA TYR A 101 8.72 12.77 -7.14
C TYR A 101 7.24 12.97 -6.77
N PHE A 102 6.96 12.97 -5.46
CA PHE A 102 5.64 13.25 -4.89
C PHE A 102 4.53 12.25 -5.25
N ALA A 103 4.85 10.97 -5.50
CA ALA A 103 3.81 9.93 -5.51
C ALA A 103 2.95 10.02 -4.24
N PRO A 104 1.65 9.70 -4.31
CA PRO A 104 0.72 9.98 -3.22
C PRO A 104 1.06 9.23 -1.92
N ILE A 105 1.68 8.06 -2.02
CA ILE A 105 2.10 7.25 -0.87
C ILE A 105 3.50 6.67 -1.12
N SER A 106 4.26 6.47 -0.05
CA SER A 106 5.61 5.90 -0.07
C SER A 106 5.65 4.47 0.48
N PRO A 107 6.71 3.67 0.21
CA PRO A 107 6.72 2.23 0.51
C PRO A 107 6.38 1.85 1.96
N TYR A 108 7.04 2.43 2.97
CA TYR A 108 6.73 2.13 4.38
C TYR A 108 5.30 2.52 4.76
N GLN A 109 4.76 3.57 4.15
CA GLN A 109 3.42 4.08 4.43
C GLN A 109 2.35 3.16 3.87
N ARG A 110 2.61 2.51 2.72
CA ARG A 110 1.76 1.41 2.24
C ARG A 110 1.72 0.27 3.25
N ALA A 111 2.88 -0.23 3.71
CA ALA A 111 2.92 -1.33 4.67
C ALA A 111 2.18 -1.00 5.98
N TRP A 112 2.41 0.19 6.55
CA TRP A 112 1.71 0.62 7.77
C TRP A 112 0.21 0.83 7.57
N MET A 113 -0.20 1.33 6.40
CA MET A 113 -1.60 1.44 6.02
C MET A 113 -2.24 0.05 5.92
N TYR A 114 -1.62 -0.88 5.20
CA TYR A 114 -2.15 -2.23 4.99
C TYR A 114 -2.35 -2.93 6.33
N LEU A 115 -1.33 -2.96 7.19
CA LEU A 115 -1.42 -3.58 8.52
C LEU A 115 -2.37 -2.86 9.50
N SER A 116 -2.76 -1.61 9.21
CA SER A 116 -3.71 -0.86 10.04
C SER A 116 -5.16 -0.97 9.56
N ARG A 117 -5.39 -1.29 8.28
CA ARG A 117 -6.71 -1.31 7.65
C ARG A 117 -7.20 -2.71 7.29
N GLU A 118 -6.29 -3.60 6.92
CA GLU A 118 -6.59 -4.88 6.30
C GLU A 118 -6.27 -6.07 7.22
N ARG A 119 -6.88 -7.21 6.93
CA ARG A 119 -6.72 -8.47 7.68
C ARG A 119 -5.95 -9.48 6.84
N GLY A 120 -5.16 -10.34 7.47
CA GLY A 120 -4.48 -11.46 6.79
C GLY A 120 -3.41 -11.01 5.78
N VAL A 121 -2.73 -9.90 6.07
CA VAL A 121 -1.74 -9.29 5.17
C VAL A 121 -0.34 -9.82 5.45
N ASP A 122 0.35 -10.24 4.39
CA ASP A 122 1.81 -10.24 4.33
C ASP A 122 2.26 -9.08 3.43
N THR A 123 3.28 -8.33 3.84
CA THR A 123 3.74 -7.15 3.09
C THR A 123 5.24 -6.90 3.22
N GLY A 124 5.88 -6.71 2.07
CA GLY A 124 7.30 -6.40 1.94
C GLY A 124 7.52 -4.94 1.53
N THR A 125 8.45 -4.26 2.21
CA THR A 125 8.85 -2.88 1.89
C THR A 125 10.28 -2.83 1.38
N LEU A 126 10.48 -2.27 0.20
CA LEU A 126 11.79 -1.99 -0.39
C LEU A 126 11.80 -0.54 -0.88
N SER A 127 12.97 0.00 -1.22
CA SER A 127 13.07 1.35 -1.78
C SER A 127 12.30 1.48 -3.10
N GLY A 128 12.53 0.54 -4.02
CA GLY A 128 11.97 0.57 -5.37
C GLY A 128 10.68 -0.21 -5.57
N ARG A 129 10.13 -0.86 -4.54
CA ARG A 129 8.86 -1.60 -4.65
C ARG A 129 8.23 -1.87 -3.29
N GLN A 130 6.92 -2.03 -3.30
CA GLN A 130 6.14 -2.44 -2.15
C GLN A 130 5.12 -3.50 -2.57
N ILE A 131 5.12 -4.63 -1.86
CA ILE A 131 4.31 -5.81 -2.19
C ILE A 131 3.33 -6.11 -1.06
N ILE A 132 2.17 -6.62 -1.45
CA ILE A 132 1.20 -7.24 -0.55
C ILE A 132 0.84 -8.63 -1.08
N GLU A 133 0.93 -9.63 -0.21
CA GLU A 133 0.55 -11.02 -0.48
C GLU A 133 -0.61 -11.43 0.43
N VAL A 134 -1.72 -11.87 -0.18
CA VAL A 134 -2.96 -12.25 0.51
C VAL A 134 -3.64 -13.36 -0.31
N ARG A 135 -4.62 -14.04 0.28
CA ARG A 135 -5.54 -14.95 -0.42
C ARG A 135 -6.19 -14.24 -1.60
N GLU A 136 -6.26 -14.92 -2.75
CA GLU A 136 -6.51 -14.29 -4.07
C GLU A 136 -7.80 -13.45 -4.13
N ARG A 137 -8.95 -13.94 -3.64
CA ARG A 137 -10.20 -13.14 -3.68
C ARG A 137 -10.14 -11.88 -2.81
N ASP A 138 -9.49 -11.97 -1.65
CA ASP A 138 -9.34 -10.84 -0.73
C ASP A 138 -8.36 -9.82 -1.33
N LEU A 139 -7.30 -10.32 -1.98
CA LEU A 139 -6.31 -9.51 -2.69
C LEU A 139 -6.94 -8.72 -3.84
N GLU A 140 -7.85 -9.32 -4.63
CA GLU A 140 -8.53 -8.62 -5.74
C GLU A 140 -9.36 -7.44 -5.24
N ARG A 141 -10.09 -7.61 -4.12
CA ARG A 141 -10.81 -6.51 -3.46
C ARG A 141 -9.84 -5.40 -3.05
N MET A 142 -8.74 -5.76 -2.39
CA MET A 142 -7.73 -4.78 -1.95
C MET A 142 -7.09 -4.07 -3.15
N ALA A 143 -6.71 -4.82 -4.20
CA ALA A 143 -6.13 -4.27 -5.42
C ALA A 143 -7.06 -3.27 -6.10
N LYS A 144 -8.35 -3.59 -6.23
CA LYS A 144 -9.35 -2.66 -6.77
C LYS A 144 -9.41 -1.39 -5.94
N GLU A 145 -9.49 -1.49 -4.62
CA GLU A 145 -9.53 -0.31 -3.75
C GLU A 145 -8.27 0.55 -3.91
N LEU A 146 -7.09 -0.07 -3.89
CA LEU A 146 -5.80 0.62 -4.02
C LEU A 146 -5.64 1.32 -5.36
N ILE A 147 -6.07 0.69 -6.46
CA ILE A 147 -6.02 1.28 -7.81
C ILE A 147 -7.05 2.40 -7.96
N ASP A 148 -8.25 2.24 -7.40
CA ASP A 148 -9.35 3.21 -7.56
C ASP A 148 -9.18 4.48 -6.72
N ASN A 149 -8.44 4.39 -5.62
CA ASN A 149 -8.35 5.48 -4.64
C ASN A 149 -7.13 6.39 -4.84
N GLU A 150 -7.02 7.39 -3.97
CA GLU A 150 -5.99 8.43 -4.00
C GLU A 150 -4.56 7.98 -3.68
N THR A 151 -4.37 6.73 -3.23
CA THR A 151 -3.03 6.15 -3.01
C THR A 151 -2.39 5.65 -4.30
N PHE A 152 -3.10 5.77 -5.43
CA PHE A 152 -2.62 5.47 -6.76
C PHE A 152 -2.71 6.70 -7.66
N ASP A 153 -1.55 7.12 -8.18
CA ASP A 153 -1.45 8.05 -9.29
C ASP A 153 -0.92 7.30 -10.50
N PRO A 154 -1.59 7.32 -11.66
CA PRO A 154 -1.22 6.45 -12.76
C PRO A 154 0.11 6.83 -13.44
N ALA A 155 0.62 8.05 -13.27
CA ALA A 155 1.95 8.42 -13.76
C ALA A 155 3.05 8.07 -12.76
N LEU A 156 2.78 8.23 -11.46
CA LEU A 156 3.78 8.15 -10.39
C LEU A 156 3.74 6.86 -9.56
N THR A 157 2.72 6.03 -9.77
CA THR A 157 2.57 4.70 -9.15
C THR A 157 2.40 3.65 -10.25
N GLY A 158 3.40 2.77 -10.38
CA GLY A 158 3.39 1.69 -11.37
C GLY A 158 3.05 0.34 -10.74
N ILE A 159 2.22 -0.46 -11.41
CA ILE A 159 1.95 -1.86 -11.03
C ILE A 159 3.01 -2.75 -11.68
N ARG A 160 3.91 -3.34 -10.88
CA ARG A 160 5.15 -3.96 -11.37
C ARG A 160 5.57 -5.15 -10.52
N GLY A 161 5.45 -6.38 -11.00
CA GLY A 161 5.88 -7.61 -10.31
C GLY A 161 7.37 -7.90 -10.42
N ALA A 162 7.99 -7.57 -11.56
CA ALA A 162 9.42 -7.71 -11.81
C ALA A 162 9.96 -6.48 -12.58
N THR A 163 11.29 -6.35 -12.64
CA THR A 163 11.98 -5.22 -13.31
C THR A 163 11.40 -3.88 -12.87
N VAL A 164 11.52 -3.61 -11.56
CA VAL A 164 10.80 -2.51 -10.89
C VAL A 164 11.52 -1.15 -10.97
N HIS A 165 12.67 -1.08 -11.64
CA HIS A 165 13.47 0.15 -11.70
C HIS A 165 12.62 1.34 -12.19
N GLY A 166 12.70 2.49 -11.51
CA GLY A 166 11.89 3.66 -11.85
C GLY A 166 11.66 4.64 -10.71
N HIS A 167 11.54 4.17 -9.46
CA HIS A 167 11.16 5.03 -8.33
C HIS A 167 12.04 6.29 -8.15
N ALA A 168 13.35 6.16 -8.40
CA ALA A 168 14.35 7.21 -8.26
C ALA A 168 14.78 7.83 -9.61
N CYS A 169 14.22 7.36 -10.73
CA CYS A 169 14.53 7.90 -12.05
C CYS A 169 13.82 9.23 -12.26
N ARG A 170 14.40 10.11 -13.09
CA ARG A 170 13.67 11.26 -13.62
C ARG A 170 12.40 10.77 -14.33
N LEU A 171 11.35 11.58 -14.27
CA LEU A 171 10.14 11.36 -15.05
C LEU A 171 10.45 11.61 -16.53
N ASP A 172 9.70 10.95 -17.42
CA ASP A 172 9.81 11.18 -18.86
C ASP A 172 9.17 12.51 -19.29
N GLU A 173 9.18 12.81 -20.59
CA GLU A 173 8.62 14.02 -21.17
C GLU A 173 7.11 14.19 -20.95
N ASN A 174 6.39 13.10 -20.62
CA ASN A 174 4.96 13.10 -20.31
C ASN A 174 4.70 13.09 -18.79
N GLY A 175 5.76 13.12 -17.97
CA GLY A 175 5.68 13.07 -16.51
C GLY A 175 5.46 11.66 -15.95
N LEU A 176 5.63 10.60 -16.75
CA LEU A 176 5.49 9.22 -16.30
C LEU A 176 6.77 8.72 -15.64
N MET A 177 6.62 7.90 -14.61
CA MET A 177 7.72 7.19 -13.99
C MET A 177 8.25 6.11 -14.93
N PHE A 178 9.57 6.11 -15.17
CA PHE A 178 10.29 5.14 -16.01
C PHE A 178 9.89 3.69 -15.72
N ASP A 179 9.50 2.95 -16.76
CA ASP A 179 9.27 1.50 -16.74
C ASP A 179 10.07 0.84 -17.88
N ALA A 180 11.08 0.03 -17.54
CA ALA A 180 11.91 -0.64 -18.55
C ALA A 180 11.12 -1.59 -19.47
N TRP A 181 9.95 -2.08 -19.02
CA TRP A 181 9.08 -2.94 -19.83
C TRP A 181 7.90 -2.20 -20.44
N GLN A 182 7.74 -0.90 -20.14
CA GLN A 182 6.65 -0.06 -20.63
C GLN A 182 5.29 -0.76 -20.48
N ARG A 183 4.98 -1.27 -19.28
CA ARG A 183 3.68 -1.93 -19.01
C ARG A 183 2.52 -0.97 -19.16
N TYR A 184 2.77 0.31 -18.91
CA TYR A 184 1.87 1.41 -19.17
C TYR A 184 2.56 2.48 -20.01
N VAL A 185 1.77 3.18 -20.81
CA VAL A 185 2.20 4.23 -21.72
C VAL A 185 1.24 5.42 -21.65
N TRP A 186 1.70 6.58 -22.13
CA TRP A 186 0.87 7.76 -22.30
C TRP A 186 0.03 7.67 -23.57
N ASP A 187 -1.29 7.88 -23.46
CA ASP A 187 -2.17 8.08 -24.61
C ASP A 187 -2.39 9.58 -24.83
N ASP A 188 -1.75 10.14 -25.86
CA ASP A 188 -1.80 11.57 -26.13
C ASP A 188 -3.19 12.08 -26.56
N LYS A 189 -4.03 11.21 -27.14
CA LYS A 189 -5.38 11.59 -27.58
C LYS A 189 -6.33 11.72 -26.40
N LYS A 190 -6.28 10.77 -25.47
CA LYS A 190 -7.13 10.78 -24.27
C LYS A 190 -6.54 11.55 -23.10
N LYS A 191 -5.23 11.85 -23.17
CA LYS A 191 -4.44 12.42 -22.07
C LYS A 191 -4.54 11.56 -20.81
N GLU A 192 -4.46 10.24 -20.99
CA GLU A 192 -4.61 9.22 -19.95
C GLU A 192 -3.46 8.22 -19.99
N VAL A 193 -3.20 7.57 -18.86
CA VAL A 193 -2.27 6.45 -18.81
C VAL A 193 -3.03 5.16 -19.12
N VAL A 194 -2.44 4.34 -19.98
CA VAL A 194 -3.02 3.08 -20.43
C VAL A 194 -2.04 1.94 -20.22
N TYR A 195 -2.49 0.89 -19.54
CA TYR A 195 -1.76 -0.36 -19.42
C TYR A 195 -1.95 -1.20 -20.69
N VAL A 196 -0.84 -1.71 -21.21
CA VAL A 196 -0.75 -2.60 -22.37
C VAL A 196 -0.19 -3.98 -22.01
N LYS A 197 0.29 -4.13 -20.77
CA LYS A 197 0.77 -5.38 -20.20
C LYS A 197 0.33 -5.50 -18.75
N ASP A 198 0.27 -6.71 -18.23
CA ASP A 198 0.05 -6.98 -16.81
C ASP A 198 1.29 -6.63 -15.95
N GLN A 199 1.21 -6.88 -14.64
CA GLN A 199 2.29 -6.54 -13.71
C GLN A 199 3.62 -7.28 -13.99
N VAL A 200 3.59 -8.46 -14.64
CA VAL A 200 4.78 -9.25 -15.02
C VAL A 200 5.13 -9.10 -16.51
N ALA A 201 4.56 -8.08 -17.16
CA ALA A 201 4.81 -7.69 -18.55
C ALA A 201 4.29 -8.65 -19.63
N VAL A 202 3.31 -9.49 -19.32
CA VAL A 202 2.55 -10.24 -20.33
C VAL A 202 1.62 -9.27 -21.07
N PRO A 203 1.63 -9.22 -22.41
CA PRO A 203 0.73 -8.37 -23.19
C PRO A 203 -0.74 -8.64 -22.86
N LEU A 204 -1.51 -7.57 -22.69
CA LEU A 204 -2.95 -7.65 -22.47
C LEU A 204 -3.68 -7.82 -23.81
N ASP A 205 -4.77 -8.59 -23.80
CA ASP A 205 -5.71 -8.75 -24.91
C ASP A 205 -6.38 -7.42 -25.28
N ARG A 206 -6.51 -6.52 -24.32
CA ARG A 206 -7.03 -5.16 -24.51
C ARG A 206 -6.27 -4.12 -23.68
N LYS A 207 -6.34 -2.88 -24.15
CA LYS A 207 -5.84 -1.71 -23.42
C LYS A 207 -6.70 -1.42 -22.18
N ILE A 208 -6.06 -1.17 -21.04
CA ILE A 208 -6.75 -0.85 -19.78
C ILE A 208 -6.39 0.59 -19.37
N TYR A 209 -7.38 1.47 -19.38
CA TYR A 209 -7.20 2.86 -18.97
C TYR A 209 -7.35 3.01 -17.46
N VAL A 210 -6.37 3.66 -16.84
CA VAL A 210 -6.35 3.92 -15.38
C VAL A 210 -6.51 5.41 -15.08
N GLY A 211 -7.01 6.17 -16.06
CA GLY A 211 -7.35 7.58 -15.95
C GLY A 211 -6.16 8.53 -16.08
N LYS A 212 -6.44 9.80 -15.78
CA LYS A 212 -5.49 10.91 -15.90
C LYS A 212 -4.58 11.00 -14.67
N PRO A 213 -3.29 11.34 -14.85
CA PRO A 213 -2.43 11.73 -13.73
C PRO A 213 -3.00 12.94 -12.99
N ALA A 214 -2.81 13.00 -11.68
CA ALA A 214 -3.12 14.19 -10.91
C ALA A 214 -2.11 15.31 -11.21
N SER A 215 -2.52 16.56 -10.97
CA SER A 215 -1.58 17.68 -11.10
C SER A 215 -0.51 17.60 -10.00
N MET A 216 0.70 18.08 -10.30
CA MET A 216 1.78 18.13 -9.31
C MET A 216 1.41 18.93 -8.07
N ALA A 217 0.56 19.97 -8.21
CA ALA A 217 0.03 20.74 -7.09
C ALA A 217 -0.89 19.90 -6.17
N ASP A 218 -1.69 19.00 -6.73
CA ASP A 218 -2.51 18.06 -5.94
C ASP A 218 -1.63 17.00 -5.27
N LEU A 219 -0.67 16.44 -6.01
CA LEU A 219 0.27 15.43 -5.52
C LEU A 219 1.11 15.95 -4.34
N LYS A 220 1.65 17.16 -4.43
CA LYS A 220 2.38 17.82 -3.32
C LYS A 220 1.53 17.99 -2.06
N LYS A 221 0.20 18.13 -2.19
CA LYS A 221 -0.71 18.25 -1.02
C LYS A 221 -0.96 16.92 -0.33
N ARG A 222 -1.09 15.81 -1.08
CA ARG A 222 -1.48 14.50 -0.53
C ARG A 222 -0.34 13.48 -0.38
N THR A 223 0.84 13.78 -0.88
CA THR A 223 2.01 12.90 -0.75
C THR A 223 2.40 12.65 0.72
N THR A 224 3.01 11.49 0.98
CA THR A 224 3.60 11.15 2.27
C THR A 224 5.13 11.31 2.31
N ILE A 225 5.77 11.69 1.21
CA ILE A 225 7.22 11.87 1.14
C ILE A 225 7.62 13.27 1.61
N PHE A 226 8.76 13.34 2.31
CA PHE A 226 9.42 14.61 2.63
C PHE A 226 10.52 14.88 1.59
N ARG A 227 10.62 16.11 1.11
CA ARG A 227 11.60 16.56 0.11
C ARG A 227 11.89 18.04 0.25
N ALA A 228 13.13 18.45 -0.05
CA ALA A 228 13.56 19.84 0.02
C ALA A 228 12.79 20.79 -0.94
N ASP A 229 12.30 20.30 -2.08
CA ASP A 229 11.47 21.03 -3.05
C ASP A 229 9.94 20.88 -2.79
N GLY A 230 9.59 20.41 -1.59
CA GLY A 230 8.24 20.27 -1.07
C GLY A 230 8.20 20.66 0.40
N VAL A 231 8.04 19.67 1.29
CA VAL A 231 8.23 19.86 2.73
C VAL A 231 9.48 19.11 3.16
N ASP A 232 10.48 19.84 3.64
CA ASP A 232 11.70 19.24 4.15
C ASP A 232 11.41 18.55 5.49
N MET A 233 11.99 17.36 5.70
CA MET A 233 11.85 16.64 6.96
C MET A 233 12.47 17.42 8.13
N ARG A 234 13.49 18.24 7.86
CA ARG A 234 14.16 19.09 8.86
C ARG A 234 13.22 20.13 9.45
N ASP A 235 12.20 20.56 8.71
CA ASP A 235 11.23 21.55 9.15
C ASP A 235 10.18 20.94 10.10
N ASP A 236 9.97 19.62 10.05
CA ASP A 236 9.10 18.91 11.00
C ASP A 236 9.89 18.41 12.21
N LYS A 237 10.18 19.33 13.13
CA LYS A 237 10.98 19.08 14.35
C LYS A 237 10.44 17.93 15.20
N GLU A 238 9.11 17.75 15.25
CA GLU A 238 8.49 16.67 16.04
C GLU A 238 8.80 15.30 15.44
N VAL A 239 8.75 15.16 14.10
CA VAL A 239 9.14 13.91 13.42
C VAL A 239 10.60 13.58 13.72
N THR A 240 11.50 14.55 13.57
CA THR A 240 12.93 14.38 13.86
C THR A 240 13.16 14.01 15.32
N ALA A 241 12.51 14.71 16.26
CA ALA A 241 12.61 14.43 17.68
C ALA A 241 12.16 13.01 18.04
N TYR A 242 11.04 12.54 17.46
CA TYR A 242 10.59 11.16 17.66
C TYR A 242 11.56 10.12 17.12
N GLY A 243 12.15 10.37 15.94
CA GLY A 243 13.18 9.50 15.38
C GLY A 243 14.39 9.35 16.31
N LEU A 244 14.91 10.48 16.81
CA LEU A 244 16.02 10.51 17.77
C LEU A 244 15.67 9.87 19.11
N ARG A 245 14.46 10.11 19.62
CA ARG A 245 13.96 9.49 20.85
C ARG A 245 13.93 7.97 20.73
N ILE A 246 13.35 7.43 19.66
CA ILE A 246 13.31 5.97 19.43
C ILE A 246 14.71 5.40 19.33
N HIS A 247 15.62 6.05 18.60
CA HIS A 247 17.01 5.64 18.50
C HIS A 247 17.66 5.56 19.90
N LYS A 248 17.62 6.66 20.67
CA LYS A 248 18.20 6.73 22.02
C LYS A 248 17.64 5.66 22.95
N LEU A 249 16.32 5.49 22.98
CA LEU A 249 15.67 4.51 23.86
C LEU A 249 16.04 3.06 23.49
N ARG A 250 16.17 2.75 22.19
CA ARG A 250 16.65 1.43 21.74
C ARG A 250 18.11 1.20 22.13
N THR A 251 18.97 2.21 21.99
CA THR A 251 20.38 2.13 22.37
C THR A 251 20.53 1.88 23.87
N LEU A 252 19.87 2.70 24.71
CA LEU A 252 19.95 2.54 26.16
C LEU A 252 19.30 1.24 26.64
N GLY A 253 18.17 0.88 26.04
CA GLY A 253 17.48 -0.39 26.34
C GLY A 253 18.31 -1.62 25.98
N GLY A 254 19.09 -1.57 24.90
CA GLY A 254 20.01 -2.64 24.51
C GLY A 254 21.24 -2.74 25.41
N TYR A 255 21.72 -1.61 25.94
CA TYR A 255 22.85 -1.58 26.87
C TYR A 255 22.45 -2.04 28.28
N GLN A 256 21.48 -1.36 28.90
CA GLN A 256 20.99 -1.64 30.26
C GLN A 256 19.49 -1.28 30.40
N PRO A 257 18.58 -2.22 30.12
CA PRO A 257 17.13 -1.92 30.03
C PRO A 257 16.50 -1.46 31.35
N PHE A 258 17.05 -1.90 32.50
CA PHE A 258 16.57 -1.54 33.84
C PHE A 258 16.97 -0.11 34.28
N ASN A 259 17.90 0.52 33.56
CA ASN A 259 18.37 1.88 33.83
C ASN A 259 17.67 2.94 32.98
N VAL A 260 16.77 2.56 32.07
CA VAL A 260 15.95 3.49 31.29
C VAL A 260 14.75 3.93 32.14
N LYS A 261 14.98 4.85 33.08
CA LYS A 261 13.91 5.52 33.85
C LYS A 261 13.71 6.95 33.31
N ASP A 262 12.46 7.33 33.08
CA ASP A 262 12.04 8.71 32.81
C ASP A 262 12.65 9.40 31.56
N VAL A 263 13.09 8.63 30.55
CA VAL A 263 13.66 9.15 29.28
C VAL A 263 12.61 9.37 28.20
#